data_AF-A0A7J7CXU3-F1
#
_entry.id   AF-A0A7J7CXU3-F1
#
_cell.length_a   1.000
_cell.length_b   1.000
_cell.length_c   1.000
_cell.angle_alpha   90.00
_cell.angle_beta   90.00
_cell.angle_gamma   90.00
#
_symmetry.space_group_name_H-M   'P 1'
#
loop_
_entity.id
_entity.type
_entity.pdbx_description
1 polymer ?
#
loop_
_entity_poly.entity_id
_entity_poly.type
_entity_poly.pdbx_seq_one_letter_code
_entity_poly.pdbx_strand_id
1 'polypeptide(L)' 'MAKAHCNGGHRVRSEESCDDIKKGFSLSAGVFDQINPNLNCDNLFEGQWICTDGHA' A
#
# COMPACT_ATOMS: atom_id res chain seq x y z
N MET A 1 20.89 1.66 -1.07
CA MET A 1 19.56 1.98 -0.51
C MET A 1 18.63 2.17 -1.70
N ALA A 2 17.89 1.14 -2.07
CA ALA A 2 16.90 1.28 -3.13
C ALA A 2 15.69 2.04 -2.54
N LYS A 3 15.21 3.04 -3.27
CA LYS A 3 14.15 3.94 -2.80
C LYS A 3 12.85 3.44 -3.42
N ALA A 4 11.92 3.01 -2.58
CA ALA A 4 10.56 2.67 -2.99
C ALA A 4 10.00 3.72 -3.96
N HIS A 5 9.75 3.28 -5.19
CA HIS A 5 9.14 4.04 -6.25
C HIS A 5 7.68 3.62 -6.37
N CYS A 6 6.79 4.60 -6.32
CA CYS A 6 5.35 4.42 -6.44
C CYS A 6 4.90 4.95 -7.80
N ASN A 7 4.58 4.06 -8.72
CA ASN A 7 4.06 4.40 -10.05
C ASN A 7 2.57 4.71 -9.99
N GLY A 8 1.85 4.05 -9.09
CA GLY A 8 0.41 4.17 -8.91
C GLY A 8 -0.01 3.85 -7.49
N GLY A 9 -1.09 4.48 -7.04
CA GLY A 9 -1.60 4.29 -5.70
C GLY A 9 -3.12 4.33 -5.61
N HIS A 10 -3.59 3.78 -4.50
CA HIS A 10 -4.98 3.74 -4.10
C HIS A 10 -5.20 4.71 -2.94
N ARG A 11 -6.36 5.36 -2.95
CA ARG A 11 -6.79 6.23 -1.87
C ARG A 11 -7.74 5.44 -0.98
N VAL A 12 -7.32 5.21 0.26
CA VAL A 12 -8.04 4.39 1.24
C VAL A 12 -9.46 4.91 1.41
N ARG A 13 -10.44 4.02 1.28
CA ARG A 13 -11.85 4.30 1.57
C ARG A 13 -12.16 3.92 3.02
N SER A 14 -13.26 4.44 3.54
CA SER A 14 -13.71 4.10 4.89
C SER A 14 -13.86 2.58 5.04
N GLU A 15 -13.33 2.05 6.14
CA GLU A 15 -13.31 0.63 6.52
C GLU A 15 -12.41 -0.30 5.67
N GLU A 16 -11.57 0.21 4.77
CA GLU A 16 -10.56 -0.63 4.08
C GLU A 16 -9.35 -0.94 4.96
N SER A 17 -8.94 -2.20 4.98
CA SER A 17 -7.68 -2.65 5.56
C SER A 17 -6.57 -2.81 4.52
N CYS A 18 -5.30 -2.89 4.95
CA CYS A 18 -4.19 -3.25 4.07
C CYS A 18 -4.43 -4.58 3.33
N ASP A 19 -5.10 -5.54 3.97
CA ASP A 19 -5.39 -6.83 3.35
C ASP A 19 -6.42 -6.72 2.24
N ASP A 20 -7.43 -5.88 2.42
CA ASP A 20 -8.43 -5.62 1.38
C ASP A 20 -7.79 -4.93 0.17
N ILE A 21 -6.91 -3.96 0.40
CA ILE A 21 -6.15 -3.29 -0.66
C ILE A 21 -5.24 -4.30 -1.37
N LYS A 22 -4.44 -5.07 -0.64
CA LYS A 22 -3.56 -6.10 -1.24
C LYS A 22 -4.36 -7.08 -2.10
N LYS A 23 -5.49 -7.58 -1.61
CA LYS A 23 -6.37 -8.49 -2.36
C LYS A 23 -6.99 -7.82 -3.59
N GLY A 24 -7.49 -6.59 -3.43
CA GLY A 24 -8.10 -5.83 -4.52
C GLY A 24 -7.15 -5.57 -5.68
N PHE A 25 -5.86 -5.40 -5.40
CA PHE A 25 -4.82 -5.17 -6.39
C PHE A 25 -3.98 -6.42 -6.71
N SER A 26 -4.33 -7.59 -6.19
CA SER A 26 -3.57 -8.85 -6.34
C SER A 26 -2.08 -8.72 -5.98
N LEU A 27 -1.76 -7.87 -5.00
CA LEU A 27 -0.41 -7.64 -4.51
C LEU A 27 0.01 -8.69 -3.48
N SER A 28 1.25 -9.16 -3.60
CA SER A 28 1.86 -9.95 -2.54
C SER A 28 2.28 -9.05 -1.37
N ALA A 29 2.24 -9.59 -0.14
CA ALA A 29 2.64 -8.85 1.06
C ALA A 29 4.08 -8.32 0.97
N GLY A 30 5.01 -9.14 0.46
CA GLY A 30 6.41 -8.71 0.33
C GLY A 30 6.61 -7.53 -0.63
N VAL A 31 5.90 -7.51 -1.76
CA VAL A 31 5.95 -6.36 -2.70
C VAL A 31 5.27 -5.14 -2.07
N PHE A 32 4.12 -5.33 -1.43
CA PHE A 32 3.38 -4.25 -0.77
C PHE A 32 4.20 -3.56 0.32
N ASP A 33 4.89 -4.33 1.16
CA ASP A 33 5.74 -3.80 2.23
C ASP A 33 6.99 -3.13 1.65
N GLN A 34 7.55 -3.66 0.56
CA GLN A 34 8.69 -3.07 -0.13
C GLN A 34 8.37 -1.69 -0.71
N ILE A 35 7.18 -1.52 -1.31
CA ILE A 35 6.76 -0.25 -1.90
C ILE A 35 6.11 0.71 -0.88
N ASN A 36 5.83 0.23 0.34
CA ASN A 36 5.26 1.02 1.45
C ASN A 36 6.03 0.78 2.79
N PRO A 37 7.36 1.02 2.86
CA PRO A 37 8.19 0.57 3.99
C PRO A 37 7.89 1.25 5.34
N ASN A 38 7.16 2.36 5.36
CA ASN A 38 6.79 3.10 6.56
C ASN A 38 5.27 3.11 6.81
N LEU A 39 4.52 2.28 6.09
CA LEU A 39 3.08 2.20 6.25
C LEU A 39 2.72 1.44 7.53
N ASN A 40 1.91 2.06 8.38
CA ASN A 40 1.30 1.40 9.51
C ASN A 40 -0.12 0.92 9.16
N CYS A 41 -0.27 -0.38 8.91
CA CYS A 41 -1.57 -0.98 8.58
C CYS A 41 -2.58 -0.94 9.73
N ASP A 42 -2.11 -0.87 10.99
CA ASP A 42 -2.98 -0.80 12.17
C ASP A 42 -3.57 0.60 12.40
N ASN A 43 -3.06 1.61 11.69
CA ASN A 43 -3.49 3.00 11.81
C ASN A 43 -3.78 3.62 10.43
N LEU A 44 -4.38 2.83 9.55
CA LEU A 44 -4.94 3.28 8.27
C LEU A 44 -6.10 4.25 8.50
N PHE A 45 -6.17 5.31 7.72
CA PHE A 45 -7.26 6.28 7.76
C PHE A 45 -7.79 6.60 6.36
N GLU A 46 -9.08 6.96 6.30
CA GLU A 46 -9.72 7.34 5.05
C GLU A 46 -8.99 8.52 4.37
N GLY A 47 -8.78 8.42 3.06
CA GLY A 47 -8.11 9.43 2.28
C GLY A 47 -6.58 9.30 2.24
N GLN A 48 -5.99 8.40 3.04
CA GLN A 48 -4.56 8.07 2.98
C GLN A 48 -4.20 7.48 1.61
N TRP A 49 -3.02 7.86 1.10
CA TRP A 49 -2.50 7.35 -0.17
C TRP A 49 -1.60 6.14 0.07
N ILE A 50 -1.90 5.03 -0.59
CA ILE A 50 -1.19 3.75 -0.46
C ILE A 50 -0.67 3.34 -1.84
N CYS A 51 0.59 2.94 -1.92
CA CYS A 51 1.16 2.49 -3.17
C CYS A 51 0.71 1.08 -3.50
N THR A 52 0.16 0.91 -4.69
CA THR A 52 -0.38 -0.35 -5.21
C THR A 52 0.29 -0.78 -6.52
N ASP A 53 1.14 0.09 -7.09
CA ASP A 53 2.02 -0.23 -8.20
C ASP A 53 3.34 0.48 -8.00
N GLY A 54 4.44 -0.27 -8.03
CA GLY A 54 5.75 0.24 -7.68
C GLY A 54 6.83 -0.84 -7.57
N HIS A 55 8.04 -0.40 -7.25
CA HIS A 55 9.20 -1.25 -6.98
C HIS A 55 10.12 -0.60 -5.93
N ALA A 56 10.93 -1.39 -5.24
CA ALA A 56 11.88 -0.91 -4.23
C ALA A 56 13.25 -0.53 -4.82
#